data_AF-A0A9E5S404-F1
#
_entry.id   AF-A0A9E5S404-F1
#
_cell.length_a   1.000
_cell.length_b   1.000
_cell.length_c   1.000
_cell.angle_alpha   90.00
_cell.angle_beta   90.00
_cell.angle_gamma   90.00
#
_symmetry.space_group_name_H-M   'P 1'
#
loop_
_entity.id
_entity.type
_entity.pdbx_description
1 polymer ?
#
loop_
_entity_poly.entity_id
_entity_poly.type
_entity_poly.pdbx_seq_one_letter_code
_entity_poly.pdbx_strand_id
1 'polypeptide(L)'
;MKCAKCGTDNPDSKNVCTKCGNFLYSANPKNRHPLTAEQKSARRVARVKGATLGCLWTFLIVLGVFVFLGVIIFLLFRFVFPPDFIDFLAPAASSVFDTTS
;
A
#
# COMPACT_ATOMS: atom_id res chain seq x y z
N MET A 1 -16.08 37.28 2.86
CA MET A 1 -14.74 37.29 3.44
C MET A 1 -13.70 37.88 2.49
N LYS A 2 -12.80 38.71 3.02
CA LYS A 2 -11.76 39.39 2.23
C LYS A 2 -10.50 38.53 2.12
N CYS A 3 -9.93 38.43 0.93
CA CYS A 3 -8.71 37.65 0.71
C CYS A 3 -7.49 38.39 1.30
N ALA A 4 -6.74 37.72 2.17
CA ALA A 4 -5.52 38.29 2.79
C ALA A 4 -4.38 38.57 1.78
N LYS A 5 -4.41 37.94 0.59
CA LYS A 5 -3.35 38.08 -0.42
C LYS A 5 -3.62 39.19 -1.44
N CYS A 6 -4.86 39.31 -1.92
CA CYS A 6 -5.21 40.23 -3.00
C CYS A 6 -6.33 41.23 -2.65
N GLY A 7 -6.88 41.16 -1.44
CA GLY A 7 -7.92 42.08 -0.97
C GLY A 7 -9.31 41.89 -1.59
N THR A 8 -9.50 40.91 -2.49
CA THR A 8 -10.80 40.63 -3.11
C THR A 8 -11.80 40.14 -2.07
N ASP A 9 -13.01 40.69 -2.10
CA ASP A 9 -14.15 40.15 -1.34
C ASP A 9 -14.73 38.92 -2.03
N ASN A 10 -14.70 37.80 -1.32
CA ASN A 10 -15.21 36.52 -1.76
C ASN A 10 -16.42 36.14 -0.87
N PRO A 11 -17.42 35.43 -1.39
CA PRO A 11 -18.53 34.95 -0.56
C PRO A 11 -18.04 33.95 0.49
N ASP A 12 -18.68 33.94 1.66
CA ASP A 12 -18.22 33.20 2.85
C ASP A 12 -18.22 31.66 2.70
N SER A 13 -18.87 31.13 1.67
CA SER A 13 -18.87 29.70 1.35
C SER A 13 -17.70 29.25 0.47
N LYS A 14 -16.90 30.18 -0.08
CA LYS A 14 -15.75 29.85 -0.93
C LYS A 14 -14.52 29.54 -0.08
N ASN A 15 -13.86 28.45 -0.45
CA ASN A 15 -12.61 28.01 0.15
C ASN A 15 -11.36 28.54 -0.57
N VAL A 16 -11.54 29.02 -1.80
CA VAL A 16 -10.49 29.51 -2.68
C VAL A 16 -10.92 30.86 -3.23
N CYS A 17 -10.00 31.82 -3.26
CA CYS A 17 -10.26 33.14 -3.83
C CYS A 17 -10.46 33.03 -5.35
N THR A 18 -11.55 33.63 -5.84
CA THR A 18 -11.91 33.60 -7.27
C THR A 18 -10.97 34.43 -8.16
N LYS A 19 -10.27 35.43 -7.59
CA LYS A 19 -9.37 36.31 -8.34
C LYS A 19 -7.93 35.81 -8.39
N CYS A 20 -7.36 35.42 -7.25
CA CYS A 20 -5.93 35.11 -7.14
C CYS A 20 -5.62 33.63 -6.87
N GLY A 21 -6.65 32.79 -6.73
CA GLY A 21 -6.49 31.36 -6.45
C GLY A 21 -5.97 31.03 -5.04
N ASN A 22 -5.76 32.02 -4.16
CA ASN A 22 -5.27 31.76 -2.82
C ASN A 22 -6.34 31.10 -1.95
N PHE A 23 -5.93 30.17 -1.10
CA PHE A 23 -6.82 29.51 -0.15
C PHE A 23 -7.30 30.48 0.93
N LEU A 24 -8.61 30.47 1.16
CA LEU A 24 -9.30 31.29 2.17
C LEU A 24 -9.39 30.57 3.54
N TYR A 25 -8.90 29.33 3.63
CA TYR A 25 -9.02 28.46 4.82
C TYR A 25 -8.44 29.04 6.12
N SER A 26 -7.45 29.93 6.05
CA SER A 26 -6.92 30.60 7.25
C SER A 26 -7.88 31.64 7.83
N ALA A 27 -8.83 32.13 7.03
CA ALA A 27 -9.71 33.24 7.37
C ALA A 27 -11.18 32.84 7.61
N ASN A 28 -11.56 31.56 7.41
CA ASN A 28 -12.92 31.10 7.68
C ASN A 28 -13.00 30.27 8.98
N PRO A 29 -13.29 30.90 10.14
CA PRO A 29 -13.42 30.19 11.41
C PRO A 29 -14.57 29.18 11.41
N LYS A 30 -15.57 29.30 10.52
CA LYS A 30 -16.70 28.37 10.44
C LYS A 30 -16.35 27.02 9.82
N ASN A 31 -15.21 26.89 9.15
CA ASN A 31 -14.83 25.62 8.51
C ASN A 31 -14.16 24.64 9.50
N ARG A 32 -13.68 25.13 10.65
CA ARG A 32 -13.14 24.30 11.74
C ARG A 32 -14.25 23.92 12.71
N HIS A 33 -15.11 22.99 12.32
CA HIS A 33 -16.00 22.35 13.28
C HIS A 33 -15.22 21.26 14.04
N PRO A 34 -15.12 21.31 15.39
CA PRO A 34 -14.55 20.21 16.13
C PRO A 34 -15.43 18.98 15.89
N LEU A 35 -14.81 17.86 15.50
CA LEU A 35 -15.55 16.60 15.35
C LEU A 35 -16.27 16.27 16.66
N THR A 36 -17.53 15.86 16.55
CA THR A 36 -18.29 15.38 17.71
C THR A 36 -17.64 14.12 18.29
N ALA A 37 -17.88 13.83 19.58
CA ALA A 37 -17.35 12.63 20.22
C ALA A 37 -17.75 11.34 19.48
N GLU A 38 -18.96 11.33 18.92
CA GLU A 38 -19.49 10.24 18.10
C GLU A 38 -18.77 10.10 16.76
N GLN A 39 -18.51 11.21 16.05
CA GLN A 39 -17.72 11.17 14.81
C GLN A 39 -16.29 10.68 15.06
N LYS A 40 -15.69 11.03 16.21
CA LYS A 40 -14.37 10.53 16.61
C LYS A 40 -14.39 9.03 16.92
N SER A 41 -15.42 8.50 17.58
CA SER A 41 -15.54 7.05 17.85
C SER A 41 -15.77 6.26 16.55
N ALA A 42 -16.66 6.73 15.68
CA ALA A 42 -16.89 6.13 14.37
C ALA A 42 -15.60 6.06 13.53
N ARG A 43 -14.81 7.14 13.53
CA ARG A 43 -13.51 7.17 12.83
C ARG A 43 -12.50 6.17 13.41
N ARG A 44 -12.50 5.93 14.73
CA ARG A 44 -11.65 4.91 15.37
C ARG A 44 -12.08 3.50 14.96
N VAL A 45 -13.37 3.20 15.02
CA VAL A 45 -13.90 1.88 14.62
C VAL A 45 -13.64 1.61 13.14
N ALA A 46 -13.80 2.61 12.26
CA ALA A 46 -13.52 2.49 10.84
C ALA A 46 -12.04 2.18 10.57
N ARG A 47 -11.09 2.83 11.27
CA ARG A 47 -9.66 2.50 11.14
C ARG A 47 -9.34 1.08 11.56
N VAL A 48 -9.89 0.62 12.69
CA VAL A 48 -9.61 -0.73 13.19
C VAL A 48 -10.15 -1.78 12.24
N LYS A 49 -11.39 -1.62 11.74
CA LYS A 49 -11.98 -2.54 10.75
C LYS A 49 -11.18 -2.58 9.44
N GLY A 50 -10.69 -1.44 8.97
CA GLY A 50 -9.85 -1.38 7.76
C GLY A 50 -8.51 -2.09 7.94
N ALA A 51 -7.87 -1.94 9.11
CA ALA A 51 -6.59 -2.58 9.41
C ALA A 51 -6.70 -4.11 9.50
N THR A 52 -7.75 -4.64 10.12
CA THR A 52 -7.92 -6.09 10.29
C THR A 52 -8.25 -6.80 8.98
N LEU A 53 -9.12 -6.24 8.14
CA LEU A 53 -9.42 -6.82 6.82
C LEU A 53 -8.20 -6.80 5.90
N GLY A 54 -7.42 -5.72 5.91
CA GLY A 54 -6.21 -5.61 5.11
C GLY A 54 -5.17 -6.67 5.47
N CYS A 55 -4.88 -6.83 6.76
CA CYS A 55 -3.89 -7.80 7.23
C CYS A 55 -4.27 -9.24 6.83
N LEU A 56 -5.53 -9.64 7.05
CA LEU A 56 -6.00 -10.97 6.70
C LEU A 56 -5.95 -11.24 5.19
N TRP A 57 -6.36 -10.27 4.36
CA TRP A 57 -6.28 -10.40 2.91
C TRP A 57 -4.84 -10.49 2.41
N THR A 58 -3.93 -9.69 2.96
CA THR A 58 -2.51 -9.78 2.58
C THR A 58 -1.91 -11.14 2.92
N PHE A 59 -2.25 -11.71 4.08
CA PHE A 59 -1.80 -13.04 4.48
C PHE A 59 -2.30 -14.12 3.52
N LEU A 60 -3.60 -14.10 3.17
CA LEU A 60 -4.17 -15.07 2.23
C LEU A 60 -3.54 -14.99 0.83
N ILE A 61 -3.25 -13.78 0.35
CA ILE A 61 -2.58 -13.59 -0.94
C ILE A 61 -1.15 -14.17 -0.89
N VAL A 62 -0.37 -13.85 0.14
CA VAL A 62 1.00 -14.36 0.29
C VAL A 62 1.01 -15.89 0.37
N LEU A 63 0.09 -16.48 1.14
CA LEU A 63 -0.05 -17.93 1.25
C LEU A 63 -0.43 -18.57 -0.08
N GLY A 64 -1.38 -17.96 -0.81
CA GLY A 64 -1.79 -18.41 -2.14
C GLY A 64 -0.64 -18.39 -3.16
N VAL A 65 0.16 -17.32 -3.17
CA VAL A 65 1.34 -17.20 -4.06
C VAL A 65 2.39 -18.26 -3.72
N PHE A 66 2.64 -18.52 -2.44
CA PHE A 66 3.59 -19.55 -2.01
C PHE A 66 3.17 -20.94 -2.46
N VAL A 67 1.89 -21.29 -2.26
CA VAL A 67 1.33 -22.57 -2.70
C VAL A 67 1.40 -22.69 -4.22
N PHE A 68 1.03 -21.64 -4.94
CA PHE A 68 1.06 -21.63 -6.41
C PHE A 68 2.48 -21.80 -6.96
N LEU A 69 3.46 -21.06 -6.44
CA LEU A 69 4.87 -21.22 -6.82
C LEU A 69 5.38 -22.62 -6.47
N GLY A 70 5.03 -23.15 -5.30
CA GLY A 70 5.39 -24.51 -4.90
C GLY A 70 4.84 -25.57 -5.85
N VAL A 71 3.59 -25.41 -6.30
CA VAL A 71 2.96 -26.30 -7.29
C VAL A 71 3.68 -26.19 -8.64
N ILE A 72 3.99 -24.99 -9.11
CA ILE A 72 4.75 -24.80 -10.35
C ILE A 72 6.11 -25.47 -10.25
N ILE A 73 6.86 -25.22 -9.17
CA ILE A 73 8.16 -25.83 -8.94
C ILE A 73 8.04 -27.36 -8.93
N PHE A 74 7.06 -27.90 -8.21
CA PHE A 74 6.79 -29.34 -8.18
C PHE A 74 6.49 -29.91 -9.57
N LEU A 75 5.67 -29.23 -10.37
CA LEU A 75 5.37 -29.64 -11.74
C LEU A 75 6.62 -29.57 -12.64
N LEU A 76 7.44 -28.52 -12.51
CA LEU A 76 8.70 -28.40 -13.24
C LEU A 76 9.67 -29.52 -12.88
N PHE A 77 9.86 -29.81 -11.60
CA PHE A 77 10.68 -30.94 -11.16
C PHE A 77 10.14 -32.27 -11.66
N ARG A 78 8.81 -32.44 -11.65
CA ARG A 78 8.19 -33.72 -12.05
C ARG A 78 8.17 -33.95 -13.55
N PHE A 79 7.99 -32.91 -14.36
CA PHE A 79 7.76 -33.02 -15.80
C PHE A 79 8.93 -32.53 -16.66
N VAL A 80 9.73 -31.57 -16.19
CA VAL A 80 10.78 -30.92 -16.98
C VAL A 80 12.18 -31.40 -16.59
N PHE A 81 12.41 -31.75 -15.32
CA PHE A 81 13.69 -32.27 -14.84
C PHE A 81 13.62 -33.78 -14.61
N PRO A 82 13.92 -34.63 -15.62
CA PRO A 82 14.20 -36.04 -15.36
C PRO A 82 15.39 -36.18 -14.40
N PRO A 83 15.44 -37.25 -13.57
CA PRO A 83 16.49 -37.46 -12.56
C PRO A 83 17.91 -37.38 -13.15
N ASP A 84 18.06 -37.69 -14.44
CA ASP A 84 19.31 -37.66 -15.20
C ASP A 84 19.93 -36.25 -15.33
N PHE A 85 19.15 -35.18 -15.16
CA PHE A 85 19.65 -33.79 -15.20
C PHE A 85 20.49 -33.44 -13.96
N ILE A 86 20.12 -33.94 -12.78
CA ILE A 86 20.87 -33.71 -11.54
C ILE A 86 22.24 -34.38 -11.63
N ASP A 87 22.32 -35.58 -12.23
CA ASP A 87 23.57 -36.31 -12.43
C ASP A 87 24.51 -35.62 -13.44
N PHE A 88 23.96 -34.89 -14.42
CA PHE A 88 24.75 -34.06 -15.35
C PHE A 88 25.25 -32.76 -14.69
N LEU A 89 24.54 -32.20 -13.71
CA LEU A 89 24.95 -31.01 -12.95
C LEU A 89 25.88 -31.33 -11.75
N ALA A 90 25.85 -32.56 -11.24
CA ALA A 90 26.70 -33.01 -10.14
C ALA A 90 28.21 -32.73 -10.34
N PRO A 91 28.83 -32.96 -11.53
CA PRO A 91 30.24 -32.60 -11.74
C PRO A 91 30.51 -31.09 -11.74
N ALA A 92 29.50 -30.26 -12.02
CA ALA A 92 29.66 -28.80 -11.93
C ALA A 92 29.62 -28.32 -10.47
N ALA A 93 28.78 -28.92 -9.63
CA ALA A 93 28.66 -28.55 -8.22
C ALA A 93 29.90 -28.93 -7.39
N SER A 94 30.56 -30.04 -7.70
CA SER A 94 31.82 -30.44 -7.04
C SER A 94 33.00 -29.53 -7.40
N SER A 95 33.09 -29.06 -8.64
CA SER A 95 34.20 -28.19 -9.09
C SER A 95 34.22 -26.80 -8.44
N VAL A 96 33.06 -26.27 -8.02
CA VAL A 96 32.97 -24.98 -7.33
C VAL A 96 33.44 -25.08 -5.89
N PHE A 97 33.28 -26.24 -5.23
CA PHE A 97 33.76 -26.45 -3.87
C PHE A 97 35.28 -26.65 -3.79
N ASP A 98 35.89 -27.30 -4.80
CA ASP A 98 37.35 -27.54 -4.82
C ASP A 98 38.19 -26.29 -5.12
N THR A 99 37.61 -25.22 -5.67
CA THR A 99 38.38 -23.99 -6.02
C THR A 99 38.51 -23.02 -4.82
N THR A 100 37.95 -23.36 -3.65
CA THR A 100 37.98 -22.51 -2.45
C THR A 100 38.81 -23.08 -1.29
N SER A 101 39.63 -24.10 -1.57
CA SER A 101 40.57 -24.69 -0.59
C SER A 101 42.02 -24.31 -0.92
#